data_AF-A0A067FAX3-F1
#
_entry.id   AF-A0A067FAX3-F1
#
_cell.length_a   1.000
_cell.length_b   1.000
_cell.length_c   1.000
_cell.angle_alpha   90.00
_cell.angle_beta   90.00
_cell.angle_gamma   90.00
#
_symmetry.space_group_name_H-M   'P 1'
#
loop_
_entity.id
_entity.type
_entity.pdbx_description
1 polymer ?
#
loop_
_entity_poly.entity_id
_entity_poly.type
_entity_poly.pdbx_seq_one_letter_code
_entity_poly.pdbx_strand_id
1 'polypeptide(L)'
;MGLSSKTRPGKFPSLLFPIEIKNIHKSKHGSDSGVYDSEGRFVPSKFEEIFTKHACTQPNALTSDELMGMLKANREPKDYGGWVAAYSEWKILYVLCKDKNGLLRKDTVRAVYDGSLFEHMEKEHESAKKKAAV
;
A
#
# COMPACT_ATOMS: atom_id res chain seq x y z
N MET A 1 16.72 -8.00 -10.69
CA MET A 1 16.27 -6.60 -10.49
C MET A 1 15.06 -6.59 -9.57
N GLY A 2 14.85 -5.50 -8.82
CA GLY A 2 13.67 -5.32 -7.96
C GLY A 2 13.48 -6.39 -6.88
N LEU A 3 12.21 -6.81 -6.70
CA LEU A 3 11.79 -7.83 -5.72
C LEU A 3 12.52 -9.16 -5.90
N SER A 4 12.81 -9.55 -7.15
CA SER A 4 13.50 -10.81 -7.44
C SER A 4 14.92 -10.85 -6.85
N SER A 5 15.68 -9.74 -6.95
CA SER A 5 17.02 -9.66 -6.35
C SER A 5 17.00 -9.66 -4.83
N LYS A 6 15.93 -9.15 -4.21
CA LYS A 6 15.82 -9.09 -2.74
C LYS A 6 15.36 -10.41 -2.12
N THR A 7 14.47 -11.13 -2.81
CA THR A 7 13.82 -12.33 -2.25
C THR A 7 14.55 -13.62 -2.60
N ARG A 8 15.27 -13.69 -3.72
CA ARG A 8 15.84 -14.95 -4.18
C ARG A 8 17.21 -15.25 -3.54
N PRO A 9 17.47 -16.50 -3.10
CA PRO A 9 18.81 -16.91 -2.68
C PRO A 9 19.79 -16.97 -3.88
N GLY A 10 21.06 -16.65 -3.64
CA GLY A 10 22.14 -16.76 -4.63
C GLY A 10 22.54 -15.45 -5.33
N LYS A 11 23.73 -15.45 -5.95
CA LYS A 11 24.38 -14.24 -6.49
C LYS A 11 24.05 -13.92 -7.96
N PHE A 12 23.63 -14.89 -8.76
CA PHE A 12 23.50 -14.72 -10.21
C PHE A 12 22.09 -14.24 -10.62
N PRO A 13 21.90 -13.16 -11.41
CA PRO A 13 20.57 -12.63 -11.75
C PRO A 13 19.70 -13.63 -12.53
N SER A 14 18.39 -13.68 -12.26
CA SER A 14 17.43 -14.44 -13.09
C SER A 14 16.68 -13.45 -13.98
N LEU A 15 16.64 -13.76 -15.28
CA LEU A 15 15.89 -12.99 -16.28
C LEU A 15 14.38 -13.25 -16.22
N LEU A 16 13.93 -14.29 -15.50
CA LEU A 16 12.50 -14.56 -15.26
C LEU A 16 11.96 -13.79 -14.05
N PHE A 17 12.82 -13.06 -13.33
CA PHE A 17 12.46 -12.25 -12.17
C PHE A 17 11.54 -12.93 -11.13
N PRO A 18 11.80 -14.20 -10.72
CA PRO A 18 10.96 -14.89 -9.76
C PRO A 18 10.94 -14.17 -8.41
N ILE A 19 9.81 -14.25 -7.70
CA ILE A 19 9.62 -13.71 -6.35
C ILE A 19 9.46 -14.88 -5.37
N GLU A 20 10.39 -14.99 -4.42
CA GLU A 20 10.34 -16.03 -3.39
C GLU A 20 9.48 -15.57 -2.21
N ILE A 21 8.25 -16.06 -2.13
CA ILE A 21 7.26 -15.65 -1.11
C ILE A 21 7.82 -15.81 0.32
N LYS A 22 8.52 -16.91 0.60
CA LYS A 22 9.17 -17.15 1.90
C LYS A 22 10.11 -16.02 2.36
N ASN A 23 10.64 -15.23 1.42
CA ASN A 23 11.59 -14.14 1.65
C ASN A 23 10.98 -12.77 1.34
N ILE A 24 9.67 -12.66 1.12
CA ILE A 24 9.05 -11.41 0.66
C ILE A 24 9.24 -10.24 1.62
N HIS A 25 9.34 -10.50 2.93
CA HIS A 25 9.65 -9.51 3.95
C HIS A 25 10.93 -8.71 3.66
N LYS A 26 11.93 -9.34 2.99
CA LYS A 26 13.17 -8.67 2.57
C LYS A 26 12.95 -7.60 1.50
N SER A 27 11.78 -7.60 0.86
CA SER A 27 11.43 -6.62 -0.16
C SER A 27 10.98 -5.28 0.39
N LYS A 28 10.63 -5.23 1.69
CA LYS A 28 10.32 -4.00 2.40
C LYS A 28 11.40 -2.94 2.13
N HIS A 29 10.97 -1.70 2.02
CA HIS A 29 11.85 -0.55 1.88
C HIS A 29 11.67 0.39 3.07
N GLY A 30 12.66 1.26 3.29
CA GLY A 30 12.51 2.32 4.27
C GLY A 30 11.44 3.32 3.83
N SER A 31 11.09 4.23 4.74
CA SER A 31 10.13 5.31 4.49
C SER A 31 8.71 4.85 4.15
N ASP A 32 8.39 3.58 4.37
CA ASP A 32 7.07 3.03 4.12
C ASP A 32 6.09 3.38 5.26
N SER A 33 4.95 2.70 5.31
CA SER A 33 3.92 2.96 6.33
C SER A 33 4.28 2.42 7.71
N GLY A 34 5.26 1.52 7.81
CA GLY A 34 5.56 0.77 9.03
C GLY A 34 4.49 -0.24 9.46
N VAL A 35 3.44 -0.46 8.66
CA VAL A 35 2.33 -1.37 9.00
C VAL A 35 2.77 -2.83 9.00
N TYR A 36 3.64 -3.22 8.08
CA TYR A 36 4.41 -4.46 8.23
C TYR A 36 5.72 -4.15 8.96
N ASP A 37 6.08 -4.96 9.95
CA ASP A 37 7.41 -4.86 10.57
C ASP A 37 8.52 -5.43 9.68
N SER A 38 9.78 -5.41 10.15
CA SER A 38 10.95 -5.89 9.40
C SER A 38 10.86 -7.37 9.01
N GLU A 39 10.07 -8.15 9.75
CA GLU A 39 9.87 -9.58 9.52
C GLU A 39 8.60 -9.84 8.68
N GLY A 40 7.92 -8.78 8.23
CA GLY A 40 6.71 -8.87 7.41
C GLY A 40 5.43 -9.18 8.19
N ARG A 41 5.41 -9.00 9.52
CA ARG A 41 4.20 -9.20 10.33
C ARG A 41 3.35 -7.93 10.33
N PHE A 42 2.04 -8.08 10.21
CA PHE A 42 1.11 -6.96 10.31
C PHE A 42 1.07 -6.43 11.75
N VAL A 43 1.23 -5.13 11.91
CA VAL A 43 1.23 -4.42 13.21
C VAL A 43 -0.06 -3.57 13.29
N PRO A 44 -1.10 -4.02 14.01
CA PRO A 44 -2.40 -3.34 14.03
C PRO A 44 -2.32 -1.89 14.53
N SER A 45 -1.50 -1.62 15.54
CA SER A 45 -1.32 -0.26 16.05
C SER A 45 -0.74 0.69 15.01
N LYS A 46 0.21 0.23 14.18
CA LYS A 46 0.79 1.04 13.09
C LYS A 46 -0.21 1.33 11.99
N PHE A 47 -1.12 0.39 11.71
CA PHE A 47 -2.22 0.63 10.80
C PHE A 47 -3.18 1.70 11.34
N GLU A 48 -3.54 1.63 12.62
CA GLU A 48 -4.36 2.66 13.27
C GLU A 48 -3.66 4.03 13.33
N GLU A 49 -2.34 4.05 13.51
CA GLU A 49 -1.51 5.25 13.51
C GLU A 49 -1.63 6.05 12.20
N ILE A 50 -1.85 5.39 11.05
CA ILE A 50 -2.05 6.10 9.76
C ILE A 50 -3.19 7.11 9.88
N PHE A 51 -4.35 6.67 10.37
CA PHE A 51 -5.56 7.48 10.40
C PHE A 51 -5.56 8.42 11.59
N THR A 52 -5.16 7.94 12.76
CA THR A 52 -5.11 8.78 13.97
C THR A 52 -4.12 9.94 13.86
N LYS A 53 -3.04 9.80 13.07
CA LYS A 53 -2.06 10.89 12.86
C LYS A 53 -2.34 11.76 11.64
N HIS A 54 -2.92 11.21 10.57
CA HIS A 54 -2.98 11.91 9.28
C HIS A 54 -4.40 12.19 8.78
N ALA A 55 -5.44 11.50 9.27
CA ALA A 55 -6.82 11.72 8.83
C ALA A 55 -7.49 12.85 9.64
N CYS A 56 -7.08 14.10 9.39
CA CYS A 56 -7.53 15.28 10.13
C CYS A 56 -8.91 15.79 9.67
N THR A 57 -9.27 15.56 8.42
CA THR A 57 -10.48 16.08 7.77
C THR A 57 -11.68 15.20 8.05
N GLN A 58 -11.51 13.88 7.87
CA GLN A 58 -12.55 12.91 8.14
C GLN A 58 -11.95 11.71 8.87
N PRO A 59 -12.50 11.33 10.05
CA PRO A 59 -12.09 10.11 10.71
C PRO A 59 -12.18 8.91 9.76
N ASN A 60 -11.14 8.07 9.76
CA ASN A 60 -11.05 6.86 8.94
C ASN A 60 -11.01 7.08 7.41
N ALA A 61 -10.57 8.24 6.93
CA ALA A 61 -10.26 8.42 5.51
C ALA A 61 -9.14 9.45 5.29
N LEU A 62 -8.36 9.25 4.23
CA LEU A 62 -7.32 10.20 3.83
C LEU A 62 -7.75 10.97 2.59
N THR A 63 -7.64 12.30 2.63
CA THR A 63 -7.60 13.15 1.44
C THR A 63 -6.26 12.98 0.70
N SER A 64 -6.17 13.51 -0.52
CA SER A 64 -4.89 13.51 -1.26
C SER A 64 -3.79 14.26 -0.49
N ASP A 65 -4.13 15.39 0.13
CA ASP A 65 -3.15 16.24 0.81
C ASP A 65 -2.66 15.60 2.11
N GLU A 66 -3.57 14.99 2.88
CA GLU A 66 -3.21 14.21 4.07
C GLU A 66 -2.33 13.00 3.73
N LEU A 67 -2.65 12.31 2.63
CA LEU A 67 -1.82 11.22 2.13
C LEU A 67 -0.41 11.71 1.75
N MET A 68 -0.29 12.84 1.04
CA MET A 68 1.01 13.42 0.72
C MET A 68 1.75 13.89 1.98
N GLY A 69 1.03 14.40 2.98
CA GLY A 69 1.56 14.74 4.30
C GLY A 69 2.14 13.54 5.03
N MET A 70 1.42 12.41 5.06
CA MET A 70 1.90 11.13 5.60
C MET A 70 3.18 10.67 4.90
N LEU A 71 3.19 10.64 3.56
CA LEU A 71 4.36 10.24 2.78
C LEU A 71 5.59 11.09 3.07
N LYS A 72 5.40 12.40 3.30
CA LYS A 72 6.48 13.30 3.70
C LYS A 72 6.95 13.04 5.13
N ALA A 73 6.01 12.79 6.05
CA ALA A 73 6.31 12.52 7.46
C ALA A 73 7.07 11.20 7.67
N ASN A 74 6.80 10.19 6.84
CA ASN A 74 7.43 8.88 6.95
C ASN A 74 8.85 8.81 6.37
N ARG A 75 9.35 9.87 5.71
CA ARG A 75 10.66 9.84 5.04
C ARG A 75 11.80 9.56 6.01
N GLU A 76 12.53 8.50 5.76
CA GLU A 76 13.81 8.24 6.42
C GLU A 76 14.92 9.07 5.78
N PRO A 77 15.84 9.66 6.56
CA PRO A 77 16.95 10.45 6.02
C PRO A 77 17.78 9.66 5.00
N LYS A 78 17.98 10.25 3.82
CA LYS A 78 18.78 9.70 2.69
C LYS A 78 18.18 8.46 2.01
N ASP A 79 16.97 8.04 2.34
CA ASP A 79 16.28 6.92 1.69
C ASP A 79 15.50 7.35 0.44
N TYR A 80 16.18 7.94 -0.54
CA TYR A 80 15.53 8.45 -1.76
C TYR A 80 14.78 7.36 -2.53
N GLY A 81 15.29 6.13 -2.51
CA GLY A 81 14.65 4.98 -3.15
C GLY A 81 13.32 4.62 -2.47
N GLY A 82 13.31 4.51 -1.14
CA GLY A 82 12.09 4.27 -0.38
C GLY A 82 11.08 5.41 -0.50
N TRP A 83 11.52 6.67 -0.62
CA TRP A 83 10.61 7.81 -0.86
C TRP A 83 9.83 7.66 -2.16
N VAL A 84 10.53 7.29 -3.24
CA VAL A 84 9.91 7.12 -4.57
C VAL A 84 8.99 5.89 -4.58
N ALA A 85 9.41 4.79 -3.94
CA ALA A 85 8.60 3.58 -3.83
C ALA A 85 7.30 3.84 -3.05
N ALA A 86 7.40 4.41 -1.84
CA ALA A 86 6.24 4.76 -1.02
C ALA A 86 5.29 5.72 -1.75
N TYR A 87 5.83 6.76 -2.40
CA TYR A 87 5.01 7.68 -3.19
C TYR A 87 4.23 6.97 -4.28
N SER A 88 4.90 6.09 -5.04
CA SER A 88 4.30 5.38 -6.16
C SER A 88 3.19 4.43 -5.70
N GLU A 89 3.47 3.61 -4.68
CA GLU A 89 2.51 2.64 -4.12
C GLU A 89 1.25 3.33 -3.61
N TRP A 90 1.41 4.35 -2.77
CA TRP A 90 0.28 5.07 -2.18
C TRP A 90 -0.47 5.93 -3.19
N LYS A 91 0.20 6.51 -4.19
CA LYS A 91 -0.48 7.29 -5.22
C LYS A 91 -1.30 6.40 -6.15
N ILE A 92 -0.78 5.22 -6.52
CA ILE A 92 -1.54 4.23 -7.29
C ILE A 92 -2.77 3.80 -6.51
N LEU A 93 -2.61 3.43 -5.23
CA LEU A 93 -3.73 3.06 -4.36
C LEU A 93 -4.77 4.18 -4.29
N TYR A 94 -4.35 5.42 -4.07
CA TYR A 94 -5.26 6.56 -4.00
C TYR A 94 -6.03 6.78 -5.29
N VAL A 95 -5.35 6.74 -6.44
CA VAL A 95 -6.01 6.93 -7.75
C VAL A 95 -7.01 5.81 -8.03
N LEU A 96 -6.66 4.58 -7.68
CA LEU A 96 -7.49 3.40 -7.92
C LEU A 96 -8.70 3.33 -6.99
N CYS A 97 -8.55 3.78 -5.74
CA CYS A 97 -9.46 3.40 -4.66
C CYS A 97 -10.09 4.57 -3.90
N LYS A 98 -9.79 5.82 -4.25
CA LYS A 98 -10.52 6.97 -3.66
C LYS A 98 -12.00 6.90 -4.05
N ASP A 99 -12.87 7.29 -3.11
CA ASP A 99 -14.29 7.42 -3.40
C ASP A 99 -14.61 8.66 -4.25
N LYS A 100 -15.89 8.82 -4.60
CA LYS A 100 -16.40 9.96 -5.37
C LYS A 100 -16.14 11.34 -4.74
N ASN A 101 -15.90 11.38 -3.43
CA ASN A 101 -15.58 12.60 -2.69
C ASN A 101 -14.06 12.82 -2.57
N GLY A 102 -13.24 11.97 -3.21
CA GLY A 102 -11.79 12.05 -3.14
C GLY A 102 -11.20 11.50 -1.84
N LEU A 103 -11.92 10.62 -1.14
CA LEU A 103 -11.50 10.06 0.13
C LEU A 103 -11.02 8.63 -0.03
N LEU A 104 -9.80 8.34 0.41
CA LEU A 104 -9.28 6.98 0.51
C LEU A 104 -9.68 6.39 1.86
N ARG A 105 -10.67 5.49 1.86
CA ARG A 105 -11.28 4.93 3.07
C ARG A 105 -10.35 3.95 3.78
N LYS A 106 -10.38 3.98 5.11
CA LYS A 106 -9.60 3.07 5.98
C LYS A 106 -9.81 1.60 5.65
N ASP A 107 -11.06 1.18 5.46
CA ASP A 107 -11.36 -0.23 5.14
C ASP A 107 -10.78 -0.64 3.78
N THR A 108 -10.75 0.27 2.82
CA THR A 108 -10.09 0.03 1.53
C THR A 108 -8.58 -0.08 1.67
N VAL A 109 -7.95 0.73 2.52
CA VAL A 109 -6.52 0.58 2.86
C VAL A 109 -6.28 -0.73 3.61
N ARG A 110 -7.19 -1.14 4.52
CA ARG A 110 -7.10 -2.43 5.22
C ARG A 110 -7.10 -3.60 4.25
N ALA A 111 -7.92 -3.52 3.21
CA ALA A 111 -8.07 -4.54 2.18
C ALA A 111 -6.78 -4.79 1.37
N VAL A 112 -5.87 -3.79 1.30
CA VAL A 112 -4.52 -3.99 0.72
C VAL A 112 -3.69 -4.92 1.59
N TYR A 113 -3.79 -4.77 2.92
CA TYR A 113 -2.97 -5.51 3.88
C TYR A 113 -3.49 -6.92 4.18
N ASP A 114 -4.80 -7.15 4.08
CA ASP A 114 -5.38 -8.49 4.27
C ASP A 114 -5.54 -9.27 2.95
N GLY A 115 -5.28 -8.62 1.80
CA GLY A 115 -5.32 -9.24 0.47
C GLY A 115 -6.69 -9.23 -0.20
N SER A 116 -7.73 -8.67 0.43
CA SER A 116 -9.10 -8.68 -0.10
C SER A 116 -9.43 -7.58 -1.12
N LEU A 117 -8.53 -6.59 -1.35
CA LEU A 117 -8.83 -5.40 -2.14
C LEU A 117 -9.40 -5.72 -3.52
N PHE A 118 -8.72 -6.56 -4.30
CA PHE A 118 -9.14 -6.85 -5.67
C PHE A 118 -10.43 -7.69 -5.73
N GLU A 119 -10.68 -8.55 -4.75
CA GLU A 119 -11.95 -9.27 -4.65
C GLU A 119 -13.12 -8.32 -4.35
N HIS A 120 -12.90 -7.30 -3.51
CA HIS A 120 -13.89 -6.25 -3.28
C HIS A 120 -14.16 -5.46 -4.56
N MET A 121 -13.11 -5.05 -5.27
CA MET A 121 -13.23 -4.32 -6.53
C MET A 121 -13.96 -5.12 -7.62
N GLU A 122 -13.67 -6.42 -7.74
CA GLU A 122 -14.36 -7.31 -8.68
C GLU A 122 -15.87 -7.36 -8.37
N LYS A 123 -16.24 -7.55 -7.10
CA LYS A 123 -17.65 -7.59 -6.67
C LYS A 123 -18.37 -6.27 -6.95
N GLU A 124 -17.72 -5.13 -6.70
CA GLU A 124 -18.26 -3.81 -7.00
C GLU A 124 -18.48 -3.62 -8.51
N HIS A 125 -17.49 -4.02 -9.33
CA HIS A 125 -17.56 -3.90 -10.77
C HIS A 125 -18.66 -4.78 -11.38
N GLU A 126 -18.79 -6.03 -10.95
CA GLU A 126 -19.87 -6.92 -11.39
C GLU A 126 -21.24 -6.42 -10.95
N SER A 127 -21.34 -5.84 -9.74
CA SER A 127 -22.58 -5.21 -9.26
C SER A 127 -22.95 -3.98 -10.09
N ALA A 128 -21.96 -3.16 -10.48
CA ALA A 128 -22.17 -2.00 -11.34
C ALA A 128 -22.63 -2.41 -12.74
N LYS A 129 -22.02 -3.44 -13.34
CA LYS A 129 -22.47 -3.99 -14.63
C LYS A 129 -23.91 -4.48 -14.59
N LYS A 130 -24.27 -5.25 -13.55
CA LYS A 130 -25.64 -5.75 -13.37
C LYS A 130 -26.64 -4.60 -13.26
N LYS A 131 -26.31 -3.53 -12.53
CA LYS A 131 -27.16 -2.33 -12.44
C LYS A 131 -27.28 -1.57 -13.75
N ALA A 132 -26.25 -1.58 -14.60
CA ALA A 132 -26.27 -0.90 -15.90
C ALA A 132 -27.01 -1.70 -16.99
N ALA A 133 -27.20 -3.01 -16.80
CA ALA A 133 -27.90 -3.90 -17.71
C ALA A 133 -29.41 -4.02 -17.42
N VAL A 134 -29.90 -3.39 -16.35
CA VAL A 134 -31.31 -3.27 -15.96
C VAL A 134 -31.80 -1.87 -16.29
#